data_AF-A0A7J2YX98-F1
#
_entry.id   AF-A0A7J2YX98-F1
#
_cell.length_a   1.000
_cell.length_b   1.000
_cell.length_c   1.000
_cell.angle_alpha   90.00
_cell.angle_beta   90.00
_cell.angle_gamma   90.00
#
_symmetry.space_group_name_H-M   'P 1'
#
loop_
_entity.id
_entity.type
_entity.pdbx_description
1 polymer ?
#
loop_
_entity_poly.entity_id
_entity_poly.type
_entity_poly.pdbx_seq_one_letter_code
_entity_poly.pdbx_strand_id
1 'polypeptide(L)'
;MRKNVGDRIDKQSCTSSCKSAKTDEVTDMILKGGRKFLQTLKHRAIRSNNCWYRILTVDKRRLIDAVIQTVDKVRSALLLKILTPLAGKLLQAIGGVPGLMGQLYFGMKSFGQPLAQKISLLATSWGNKSAAAWANDIAFIRFLTVIDMNDLSMFRASAKL
;
A
#
# COMPACT_ATOMS: atom_id res chain seq x y z
N MET A 1 -44.37 -33.28 4.77
CA MET A 1 -42.92 -32.99 4.81
C MET A 1 -42.70 -31.49 4.67
N ARG A 2 -42.40 -30.80 5.78
CA ARG A 2 -42.14 -29.35 5.83
C ARG A 2 -40.70 -29.09 5.34
N LYS A 3 -40.50 -28.22 4.35
CA LYS A 3 -39.16 -27.75 3.97
C LYS A 3 -38.86 -26.45 4.71
N ASN A 4 -37.76 -26.46 5.44
CA ASN A 4 -37.24 -25.36 6.25
C ASN A 4 -36.88 -24.15 5.38
N VAL A 5 -37.46 -23.01 5.72
CA VAL A 5 -37.02 -21.67 5.30
C VAL A 5 -36.33 -21.06 6.51
N GLY A 6 -35.02 -20.85 6.41
CA GLY A 6 -34.25 -20.23 7.49
C GLY A 6 -32.76 -20.50 7.34
N ASP A 7 -32.09 -19.67 6.53
CA ASP A 7 -30.72 -19.19 6.76
C ASP A 7 -30.24 -18.41 5.55
N ARG A 8 -30.53 -17.10 5.53
CA ARG A 8 -29.93 -16.17 4.56
C ARG A 8 -29.78 -14.76 5.14
N ILE A 9 -29.36 -14.67 6.39
CA ILE A 9 -28.83 -13.45 6.99
C ILE A 9 -27.47 -13.85 7.60
N ASP A 10 -26.46 -12.97 7.52
CA ASP A 10 -25.13 -13.06 8.18
C ASP A 10 -23.87 -13.08 7.30
N LYS A 11 -23.96 -12.92 5.97
CA LYS A 11 -22.76 -12.69 5.13
C LYS A 11 -22.47 -11.22 4.77
N GLN A 12 -23.37 -10.29 5.08
CA GLN A 12 -23.19 -8.87 4.75
C GLN A 12 -22.51 -8.04 5.86
N SER A 13 -22.63 -8.45 7.13
CA SER A 13 -22.13 -7.66 8.27
C SER A 13 -20.59 -7.63 8.38
N CYS A 14 -19.88 -8.70 7.99
CA CYS A 14 -18.42 -8.74 8.10
C CYS A 14 -17.67 -8.02 6.95
N THR A 15 -18.34 -7.65 5.86
CA THR A 15 -17.68 -7.01 4.71
C THR A 15 -17.55 -5.48 4.83
N SER A 16 -18.28 -4.86 5.77
CA SER A 16 -18.30 -3.41 5.99
C SER A 16 -17.14 -2.93 6.89
N SER A 17 -16.79 -3.70 7.93
CA SER A 17 -15.72 -3.37 8.88
C SER A 17 -14.33 -3.28 8.21
N CYS A 18 -14.02 -4.19 7.28
CA CYS A 18 -12.74 -4.16 6.55
C CYS A 18 -12.66 -3.09 5.45
N LYS A 19 -13.80 -2.52 5.02
CA LYS A 19 -13.83 -1.44 4.02
C LYS A 19 -13.53 -0.09 4.67
N SER A 20 -13.95 0.14 5.91
CA SER A 20 -13.68 1.41 6.62
C SER A 20 -12.18 1.59 6.90
N ALA A 21 -11.49 0.53 7.36
CA ALA A 21 -10.05 0.61 7.65
C ALA A 21 -9.20 1.00 6.43
N LYS A 22 -9.52 0.46 5.24
CA LYS A 22 -8.84 0.82 3.98
C LYS A 22 -9.16 2.23 3.51
N THR A 23 -10.36 2.73 3.77
CA THR A 23 -10.70 4.11 3.45
C THR A 23 -9.98 5.09 4.36
N ASP A 24 -9.82 4.75 5.64
CA ASP A 24 -9.17 5.58 6.65
C ASP A 24 -7.68 5.79 6.35
N GLU A 25 -6.98 4.72 5.93
CA GLU A 25 -5.59 4.80 5.44
C GLU A 25 -5.44 5.70 4.22
N VAL A 26 -6.35 5.58 3.24
CA VAL A 26 -6.29 6.39 2.02
C VAL A 26 -6.57 7.87 2.33
N THR A 27 -7.52 8.17 3.23
CA THR A 27 -7.73 9.55 3.70
C THR A 27 -6.48 10.12 4.35
N ASP A 28 -5.80 9.37 5.21
CA ASP A 28 -4.58 9.83 5.87
C ASP A 28 -3.46 10.12 4.85
N MET A 29 -3.30 9.28 3.83
CA MET A 29 -2.35 9.52 2.73
C MET A 29 -2.68 10.79 1.94
N ILE A 30 -3.96 11.06 1.67
CA ILE A 30 -4.39 12.28 0.98
C ILE A 30 -4.14 13.51 1.86
N LEU A 31 -4.44 13.44 3.17
CA LEU A 31 -4.23 14.53 4.12
C LEU A 31 -2.74 14.89 4.25
N LYS A 32 -1.88 13.88 4.42
CA LYS A 32 -0.43 14.07 4.59
C LYS A 32 0.26 14.47 3.28
N GLY A 33 -0.12 13.82 2.17
CA GLY A 33 0.57 13.96 0.89
C GLY A 33 0.00 15.01 -0.05
N GLY A 34 -1.27 15.41 0.13
CA GLY A 34 -1.96 16.42 -0.67
C GLY A 34 -1.77 16.23 -2.17
N ARG A 35 -1.34 17.30 -2.84
CA ARG A 35 -1.06 17.32 -4.28
C ARG A 35 -0.02 16.29 -4.73
N LYS A 36 1.09 16.16 -4.00
CA LYS A 36 2.20 15.25 -4.37
C LYS A 36 1.76 13.80 -4.39
N PHE A 37 0.92 13.41 -3.43
CA PHE A 37 0.33 12.08 -3.39
C PHE A 37 -0.56 11.83 -4.60
N LEU A 38 -1.47 12.76 -4.91
CA LEU A 38 -2.38 12.63 -6.06
C LEU A 38 -1.64 12.58 -7.40
N GLN A 39 -0.56 13.37 -7.55
CA GLN A 39 0.30 13.31 -8.73
C GLN A 39 0.99 11.95 -8.86
N THR A 40 1.57 11.44 -7.77
CA THR A 40 2.20 10.10 -7.75
C THR A 40 1.19 9.01 -8.09
N LEU A 41 0.00 9.09 -7.49
CA LEU A 41 -1.11 8.17 -7.75
C LEU A 41 -1.53 8.21 -9.21
N LYS A 42 -1.68 9.41 -9.81
CA LYS A 42 -1.99 9.58 -11.23
C LYS A 42 -0.89 8.98 -12.12
N HIS A 43 0.37 9.32 -11.90
CA HIS A 43 1.49 8.78 -12.69
C HIS A 43 1.58 7.26 -12.62
N ARG A 44 1.41 6.68 -11.42
CA ARG A 44 1.38 5.23 -11.24
C ARG A 44 0.15 4.59 -11.88
N ALA A 45 -1.03 5.22 -11.78
CA ALA A 45 -2.27 4.73 -12.39
C ALA A 45 -2.17 4.66 -13.92
N ILE A 46 -1.50 5.64 -14.54
CA ILE A 46 -1.28 5.64 -15.98
C ILE A 46 -0.32 4.52 -16.36
N ARG A 47 0.83 4.41 -15.67
CA ARG A 47 1.83 3.37 -15.97
C ARG A 47 1.34 1.95 -15.68
N SER A 48 0.56 1.75 -14.62
CA SER A 48 0.04 0.45 -14.21
C SER A 48 -1.24 0.11 -14.98
N ASN A 49 -1.07 -0.43 -16.19
CA ASN A 49 -2.14 -0.98 -17.03
C ASN A 49 -3.22 0.04 -17.47
N ASN A 50 -2.85 1.32 -17.61
CA ASN A 50 -3.75 2.43 -17.96
C ASN A 50 -5.04 2.46 -17.10
N CYS A 51 -4.94 2.05 -15.84
CA CYS A 51 -6.10 1.94 -14.95
C CYS A 51 -6.77 3.31 -14.71
N TRP A 52 -6.01 4.41 -14.87
CA TRP A 52 -6.53 5.78 -14.91
C TRP A 52 -7.69 5.95 -15.91
N TYR A 53 -7.55 5.39 -17.11
CA TYR A 53 -8.54 5.51 -18.18
C TYR A 53 -9.63 4.44 -18.12
N ARG A 54 -9.28 3.26 -17.61
CA ARG A 54 -10.20 2.11 -17.56
C ARG A 54 -11.22 2.20 -16.43
N ILE A 55 -10.84 2.78 -15.28
CA ILE A 55 -11.63 2.71 -14.04
C ILE A 55 -12.39 4.00 -13.77
N LEU A 56 -11.84 5.15 -14.18
CA LEU A 56 -12.46 6.44 -13.94
C LEU A 56 -13.21 6.94 -15.17
N THR A 57 -14.43 7.39 -14.93
CA THR A 57 -15.19 8.19 -15.90
C THR A 57 -14.50 9.54 -16.13
N VAL A 58 -14.85 10.20 -17.25
CA VAL A 58 -14.25 11.49 -17.64
C VAL A 58 -14.39 12.53 -16.54
N ASP A 59 -15.57 12.64 -15.91
CA ASP A 59 -15.83 13.64 -14.87
C ASP A 59 -14.97 13.44 -13.63
N LYS A 60 -14.78 12.18 -13.21
CA LYS A 60 -13.95 11.85 -12.05
C LYS A 60 -12.48 12.16 -12.31
N ARG A 61 -12.00 11.94 -13.54
CA ARG A 61 -10.63 12.32 -13.94
C ARG A 61 -10.46 13.83 -13.90
N ARG A 62 -11.41 14.58 -14.49
CA ARG A 62 -11.42 16.05 -14.46
C ARG A 62 -11.43 16.60 -13.04
N LEU A 63 -12.20 15.99 -12.14
CA LEU A 63 -12.20 16.35 -10.73
C LEU A 63 -10.81 16.19 -10.09
N ILE A 64 -10.16 15.03 -10.26
CA ILE A 64 -8.82 14.80 -9.69
C ILE A 64 -7.80 15.76 -10.31
N ASP A 65 -7.87 15.98 -11.62
CA ASP A 65 -6.98 16.91 -12.32
C ASP A 65 -7.16 18.35 -11.82
N ALA A 66 -8.40 18.79 -11.62
CA ALA A 66 -8.72 20.09 -11.04
C ALA A 66 -8.16 20.21 -9.61
N VAL A 67 -8.31 19.17 -8.77
CA VAL A 67 -7.75 19.18 -7.41
C VAL A 67 -6.22 19.26 -7.43
N ILE A 68 -5.55 18.53 -8.33
CA ILE A 68 -4.08 18.59 -8.48
C ILE A 68 -3.61 19.98 -8.90
N GLN A 69 -4.42 20.72 -9.67
CA GLN A 69 -4.08 22.07 -10.13
C GLN A 69 -4.40 23.15 -9.08
N THR A 70 -5.46 22.97 -8.29
CA THR A 70 -6.01 24.03 -7.44
C THR A 70 -5.59 23.93 -5.98
N VAL A 71 -5.28 22.74 -5.47
CA VAL A 71 -5.10 22.51 -4.03
C VAL A 71 -3.76 21.85 -3.74
N ASP A 72 -2.88 22.55 -3.02
CA ASP A 72 -1.63 21.97 -2.53
C ASP A 72 -1.85 21.00 -1.36
N LYS A 73 -2.74 21.34 -0.42
CA LYS A 73 -3.13 20.48 0.72
C LYS A 73 -4.64 20.45 0.88
N VAL A 74 -5.22 19.24 0.84
CA VAL A 74 -6.66 19.04 0.97
C VAL A 74 -7.05 19.17 2.44
N ARG A 75 -7.67 20.28 2.83
CA ARG A 75 -8.17 20.52 4.21
C ARG A 75 -9.68 20.30 4.35
N SER A 76 -10.42 20.32 3.24
CA SER A 76 -11.88 20.20 3.26
C SER A 76 -12.33 18.74 3.43
N ALA A 77 -13.14 18.50 4.47
CA ALA A 77 -13.72 17.18 4.75
C ALA A 77 -14.67 16.70 3.64
N LEU A 78 -15.39 17.62 2.98
CA LEU A 78 -16.28 17.28 1.87
C LEU A 78 -15.48 16.80 0.66
N LEU A 79 -14.39 17.50 0.33
CA LEU A 79 -13.51 17.12 -0.77
C LEU A 79 -12.85 15.76 -0.50
N LEU A 80 -12.42 15.51 0.74
CA LEU A 80 -11.89 14.22 1.16
C LEU A 80 -12.90 13.10 0.96
N LYS A 81 -14.15 13.28 1.44
CA LYS A 81 -15.20 12.27 1.28
C LYS A 81 -15.43 11.86 -0.19
N ILE A 82 -15.30 12.81 -1.12
CA ILE A 82 -15.46 12.54 -2.56
C ILE A 82 -14.18 11.91 -3.12
N LEU A 83 -13.00 12.36 -2.70
CA LEU A 83 -11.73 11.95 -3.27
C LEU A 83 -11.27 10.57 -2.78
N THR A 84 -11.53 10.22 -1.52
CA THR A 84 -11.15 8.94 -0.91
C THR A 84 -11.66 7.72 -1.68
N PRO A 85 -12.95 7.60 -2.07
CA PRO A 85 -13.39 6.44 -2.83
C PRO A 85 -12.80 6.38 -4.25
N LEU A 86 -12.44 7.53 -4.84
CA LEU A 86 -11.78 7.56 -6.15
C LEU A 86 -10.32 7.12 -6.04
N ALA A 87 -9.59 7.67 -5.08
CA ALA A 87 -8.21 7.31 -4.78
C ALA A 87 -8.09 5.85 -4.35
N GLY A 88 -9.04 5.35 -3.55
CA GLY A 88 -9.09 3.96 -3.11
C GLY A 88 -9.28 2.99 -4.28
N LYS A 89 -10.18 3.29 -5.23
CA LYS A 89 -10.37 2.49 -6.44
C LYS A 89 -9.12 2.44 -7.31
N LEU A 90 -8.47 3.59 -7.49
CA LEU A 90 -7.19 3.67 -8.20
C LEU A 90 -6.11 2.85 -7.51
N LEU A 91 -5.95 3.05 -6.20
CA LEU A 91 -4.94 2.37 -5.42
C LEU A 91 -5.13 0.85 -5.48
N GLN A 92 -6.37 0.38 -5.34
CA GLN A 92 -6.70 -1.03 -5.46
C GLN A 92 -6.34 -1.59 -6.84
N ALA A 93 -6.60 -0.82 -7.91
CA ALA A 93 -6.27 -1.21 -9.27
C ALA A 93 -4.77 -1.24 -9.58
N ILE A 94 -4.00 -0.39 -8.92
CA ILE A 94 -2.54 -0.34 -9.03
C ILE A 94 -1.88 -1.52 -8.27
N GLY A 95 -2.63 -2.23 -7.43
CA GLY A 95 -2.10 -3.30 -6.57
C GLY A 95 -1.80 -2.84 -5.14
N GLY A 96 -2.50 -1.81 -4.66
CA GLY A 96 -2.40 -1.29 -3.30
C GLY A 96 -1.22 -0.34 -3.08
N VAL A 97 -0.90 -0.12 -1.80
CA VAL A 97 0.27 0.65 -1.35
C VAL A 97 1.60 0.14 -1.96
N PRO A 98 1.82 -1.18 -2.12
CA PRO A 98 3.03 -1.70 -2.76
C PRO A 98 3.18 -1.25 -4.22
N GLY A 99 2.07 -1.19 -4.99
CA GLY A 99 2.10 -0.72 -6.37
C GLY A 99 2.35 0.79 -6.50
N LEU A 100 1.95 1.57 -5.48
CA LEU A 100 2.17 3.02 -5.44
C LEU A 100 3.65 3.36 -5.15
N MET A 101 4.19 2.82 -4.06
CA MET A 101 5.56 3.08 -3.60
C MET A 101 6.61 2.31 -4.42
N GLY A 102 6.20 1.21 -5.06
CA GLY A 102 7.09 0.26 -5.71
C GLY A 102 7.33 -0.94 -4.78
N GLN A 103 7.17 -2.15 -5.32
CA GLN A 103 7.26 -3.39 -4.55
C GLN A 103 8.56 -3.51 -3.78
N LEU A 104 9.69 -3.11 -4.38
CA LEU A 104 11.00 -3.14 -3.73
C LEU A 104 11.08 -2.21 -2.53
N TYR A 105 10.72 -0.93 -2.68
CA TYR A 105 10.78 0.04 -1.59
C TYR A 105 9.84 -0.34 -0.43
N PHE A 106 8.65 -0.81 -0.78
CA PHE A 106 7.72 -1.36 0.21
C PHE A 106 8.33 -2.56 0.93
N GLY A 107 8.91 -3.51 0.19
CA GLY A 107 9.57 -4.68 0.77
C GLY A 107 10.73 -4.32 1.69
N MET A 108 11.56 -3.37 1.30
CA MET A 108 12.68 -2.88 2.11
C MET A 108 12.20 -2.37 3.48
N LYS A 109 11.09 -1.62 3.50
CA LYS A 109 10.53 -1.08 4.75
C LYS A 109 9.77 -2.14 5.56
N SER A 110 8.99 -2.99 4.90
CA SER A 110 8.10 -3.93 5.57
C SER A 110 8.82 -5.15 6.14
N PHE A 111 9.80 -5.70 5.42
CA PHE A 111 10.48 -6.92 5.86
C PHE A 111 12.01 -6.84 5.73
N GLY A 112 12.55 -6.11 4.75
CA GLY A 112 13.99 -6.00 4.54
C GLY A 112 14.72 -5.41 5.76
N GLN A 113 14.22 -4.30 6.31
CA GLN A 113 14.80 -3.65 7.49
C GLN A 113 14.66 -4.52 8.76
N PRO A 114 13.48 -5.07 9.11
CA PRO A 114 13.36 -6.01 10.22
C PRO A 114 14.28 -7.23 10.09
N LEU A 115 14.43 -7.77 8.89
CA LEU A 115 15.30 -8.92 8.62
C LEU A 115 16.78 -8.55 8.79
N ALA A 116 17.20 -7.39 8.25
CA ALA A 116 18.55 -6.87 8.42
C ALA A 116 18.91 -6.66 9.90
N GLN A 117 17.97 -6.16 10.70
CA GLN A 117 18.14 -6.02 12.15
C GLN A 117 18.36 -7.36 12.85
N LYS A 118 17.53 -8.37 12.54
CA LYS A 118 17.68 -9.71 13.12
C LYS A 118 19.03 -10.34 12.77
N ILE A 119 19.42 -10.27 11.50
CA ILE A 119 20.70 -10.83 11.03
C ILE A 119 21.88 -10.09 11.67
N SER A 120 21.81 -8.77 11.75
CA SER A 120 22.83 -7.92 12.41
C SER A 120 23.02 -8.30 13.88
N LEU A 121 21.93 -8.52 14.62
CA LEU A 121 21.98 -8.95 16.03
C LEU A 121 22.59 -10.34 16.20
N LEU A 122 22.22 -11.31 15.35
CA LEU A 122 22.80 -12.66 15.37
C LEU A 122 24.30 -12.65 15.04
N ALA A 123 24.71 -11.91 14.02
CA ALA A 123 26.13 -11.81 13.66
C ALA A 123 26.94 -11.10 14.76
N THR A 124 26.35 -10.12 15.44
CA THR A 124 26.99 -9.45 16.59
C THR A 124 27.13 -10.40 17.78
N SER A 125 26.13 -11.23 18.06
CA SER A 125 26.21 -12.22 19.14
C SER A 125 27.23 -13.33 18.87
N TRP A 126 27.54 -13.59 17.60
CA TRP A 126 28.65 -14.47 17.18
C TRP A 126 30.03 -13.81 17.22
N GLY A 127 30.12 -12.56 17.68
CA GLY A 127 31.39 -11.84 17.87
C GLY A 127 31.77 -10.89 16.74
N ASN A 128 30.98 -10.77 15.67
CA ASN A 128 31.24 -9.79 14.61
C ASN A 128 30.66 -8.43 14.97
N LYS A 129 31.46 -7.58 15.62
CA LYS A 129 31.06 -6.22 16.03
C LYS A 129 30.71 -5.30 14.84
N SER A 130 31.28 -5.54 13.66
CA SER A 130 30.99 -4.74 12.45
C SER A 130 29.57 -4.97 11.92
N ALA A 131 28.96 -6.12 12.26
CA ALA A 131 27.64 -6.47 11.78
C ALA A 131 26.54 -5.56 12.36
N ALA A 132 26.78 -4.86 13.46
CA ALA A 132 25.85 -3.87 14.02
C ALA A 132 25.46 -2.78 13.00
N ALA A 133 26.37 -2.42 12.08
CA ALA A 133 26.10 -1.42 11.04
C ALA A 133 25.16 -1.93 9.93
N TRP A 134 25.08 -3.25 9.71
CA TRP A 134 24.31 -3.84 8.61
C TRP A 134 22.81 -3.56 8.71
N ALA A 135 22.29 -3.39 9.92
CA ALA A 135 20.89 -3.04 10.16
C ALA A 135 20.46 -1.72 9.51
N ASN A 136 21.41 -0.82 9.26
CA ASN A 136 21.19 0.50 8.66
C ASN A 136 21.77 0.63 7.25
N ASP A 137 22.42 -0.42 6.73
CA ASP A 137 22.99 -0.39 5.38
C ASP A 137 21.89 -0.62 4.34
N ILE A 138 21.63 0.42 3.54
CA ILE A 138 20.64 0.42 2.47
C ILE A 138 20.94 -0.66 1.42
N ALA A 139 22.22 -0.88 1.09
CA ALA A 139 22.61 -1.89 0.12
C ALA A 139 22.29 -3.29 0.63
N PHE A 140 22.58 -3.54 1.90
CA PHE A 140 22.27 -4.81 2.57
C PHE A 140 20.77 -5.06 2.69
N ILE A 141 20.00 -4.07 3.14
CA ILE A 141 18.53 -4.14 3.21
C ILE A 141 17.95 -4.42 1.81
N ARG A 142 18.43 -3.74 0.78
CA ARG A 142 17.99 -3.94 -0.60
C ARG A 142 18.31 -5.34 -1.09
N PHE A 143 19.52 -5.84 -0.81
CA PHE A 143 19.94 -7.19 -1.18
C PHE A 143 19.03 -8.26 -0.57
N LEU A 144 18.79 -8.19 0.74
CA LEU A 144 17.87 -9.10 1.43
C LEU A 144 16.44 -9.02 0.86
N THR A 145 16.01 -7.81 0.52
CA THR A 145 14.68 -7.61 -0.07
C THR A 145 14.55 -8.27 -1.44
N VAL A 146 15.56 -8.11 -2.30
CA VAL A 146 15.56 -8.72 -3.64
C VAL A 146 15.60 -10.24 -3.55
N ILE A 147 16.40 -10.80 -2.64
CA ILE A 147 16.46 -12.25 -2.41
C ILE A 147 15.09 -12.80 -2.04
N ASP A 148 14.43 -12.21 -1.04
CA ASP A 148 13.11 -12.67 -0.60
C ASP A 148 12.04 -12.52 -1.71
N MET A 149 12.08 -11.44 -2.48
CA MET A 149 11.18 -11.24 -3.61
C MET A 149 11.35 -12.32 -4.69
N ASN A 150 12.60 -12.76 -4.92
CA ASN A 150 12.94 -13.76 -5.92
C ASN A 150 12.78 -15.21 -5.41
N ASP A 151 12.78 -15.40 -4.09
CA ASP A 151 12.63 -16.73 -3.50
C ASP A 151 11.23 -17.32 -3.70
N LEU A 152 11.18 -18.65 -3.74
CA LEU A 152 9.94 -19.42 -3.73
C LEU A 152 9.16 -19.07 -2.46
N SER A 153 7.82 -19.00 -2.58
CA SER A 153 6.93 -18.57 -1.50
C SER A 153 7.13 -19.32 -0.18
N MET A 154 7.59 -20.58 -0.22
CA MET A 154 7.89 -21.40 0.96
C MET A 154 9.16 -20.98 1.73
N PHE A 155 10.10 -20.29 1.08
CA PHE A 155 11.36 -19.83 1.66
C PHE A 155 11.36 -18.35 2.01
N ARG A 156 10.30 -17.62 1.66
CA ARG A 156 10.18 -16.20 1.99
C ARG A 156 10.26 -15.95 3.49
N ALA A 157 11.23 -15.15 3.88
CA ALA A 157 11.33 -14.58 5.21
C ALA A 157 10.13 -13.66 5.50
N SER A 158 9.58 -12.99 4.47
CA SER A 158 8.39 -12.14 4.62
C SER A 158 7.13 -12.89 5.10
N ALA A 159 7.08 -14.22 4.92
CA ALA A 159 5.92 -15.03 5.31
C ALA A 159 5.96 -15.51 6.78
N LYS A 160 7.12 -15.35 7.45
CA LYS A 160 7.39 -15.85 8.80
C LYS A 160 7.67 -14.73 9.82
N LEU A 161 7.64 -13.48 9.37
CA LEU A 161 7.79 -12.27 10.19
C LEU A 161 6.42 -11.73 10.59
#